data_AF-A0A7V3K3Z4-F1
#
_entry.id   AF-A0A7V3K3Z4-F1
#
_cell.length_a   1.000
_cell.length_b   1.000
_cell.length_c   1.000
_cell.angle_alpha   90.00
_cell.angle_beta   90.00
_cell.angle_gamma   90.00
#
_symmetry.space_group_name_H-M   'P 1'
#
loop_
_entity.id
_entity.type
_entity.pdbx_description
1 polymer ?
#
loop_
_entity_poly.entity_id
_entity_poly.type
_entity_poly.pdbx_seq_one_letter_code
_entity_poly.pdbx_strand_id
1 'polypeptide(L)' 'QRRVCRACGRSFGPTFGTPMYRLRTPPGEVARTLLVVMRRGSLSAAEEVTGHKDETICPAGAC' A
#
# COMPACT_ATOMS: atom_id res chain seq x y z
N GLN A 1 -3.19 -6.44 15.96
CA GLN A 1 -4.53 -6.97 16.35
C GLN A 1 -5.59 -5.92 16.03
N ARG A 2 -6.75 -6.32 15.50
CA ARG A 2 -7.90 -5.44 15.22
C ARG A 2 -8.83 -5.42 16.43
N ARG A 3 -9.18 -4.24 16.93
CA ARG A 3 -10.13 -4.06 18.05
C ARG A 3 -11.49 -3.64 17.51
N VAL A 4 -12.56 -4.00 18.20
CA VAL A 4 -13.95 -3.65 17.82
C VAL A 4 -14.59 -2.88 18.96
N CYS A 5 -15.21 -1.74 18.64
CA CYS A 5 -15.97 -0.96 19.60
C CYS A 5 -17.24 -1.71 19.99
N ARG A 6 -17.46 -1.95 21.29
CA ARG A 6 -18.66 -2.63 21.78
C ARG A 6 -19.93 -1.76 21.67
N ALA A 7 -19.78 -0.43 21.65
CA ALA A 7 -20.92 0.50 21.58
C ALA A 7 -21.43 0.72 20.15
N CYS A 8 -20.55 0.79 19.15
CA CYS A 8 -20.94 1.12 17.76
C CYS A 8 -20.53 0.07 16.71
N GLY A 9 -19.91 -1.05 17.11
CA GLY A 9 -19.53 -2.15 16.22
C GLY A 9 -18.38 -1.84 15.25
N ARG A 10 -17.86 -0.60 15.21
CA ARG A 10 -16.77 -0.23 14.31
C ARG A 10 -15.46 -0.87 14.73
N SER A 11 -14.72 -1.38 13.75
CA SER A 11 -13.36 -1.88 13.95
C SER A 11 -12.34 -0.73 13.90
N PHE A 12 -11.31 -0.81 14.74
CA PHE A 12 -10.17 0.10 14.73
C PHE A 12 -8.86 -0.66 14.99
N GLY A 13 -7.77 -0.08 14.52
CA GLY A 13 -6.43 -0.64 14.67
C GLY A 13 -5.40 0.37 14.15
N PRO A 14 -4.10 0.12 14.41
CA PRO A 14 -3.05 1.11 14.12
C PRO A 14 -2.99 1.54 12.65
N THR A 15 -3.34 0.64 11.72
CA THR A 15 -3.33 0.92 10.29
C THR A 15 -4.70 1.34 9.74
N PHE A 16 -5.75 1.35 10.55
CA PHE A 16 -7.10 1.68 10.07
C PHE A 16 -7.15 3.13 9.57
N GLY A 17 -7.66 3.33 8.35
CA GLY A 17 -7.68 4.65 7.70
C GLY A 17 -6.36 5.09 7.08
N THR A 18 -5.33 4.24 7.08
CA THR A 18 -4.06 4.48 6.39
C THR A 18 -3.97 3.65 5.11
N PRO A 19 -3.10 4.01 4.14
CA PRO A 19 -2.78 3.15 2.99
C PRO A 19 -2.25 1.76 3.37
N MET A 20 -1.75 1.59 4.59
CA MET A 20 -1.29 0.30 5.12
C MET A 20 -2.43 -0.60 5.64
N TYR A 21 -3.70 -0.15 5.56
CA TYR A 21 -4.83 -0.95 6.02
C TYR A 21 -5.09 -2.15 5.09
N ARG A 22 -5.15 -3.36 5.66
CA ARG A 22 -5.40 -4.63 4.94
C ARG A 22 -4.41 -4.91 3.79
N LEU A 23 -3.25 -4.25 3.83
CA LEU A 23 -2.20 -4.50 2.87
C LEU A 23 -1.68 -5.95 3.04
N ARG A 24 -1.63 -6.71 1.96
CA ARG A 24 -1.06 -8.06 1.93
C ARG A 24 0.46 -8.01 1.75
N THR A 25 0.92 -7.04 0.99
CA THR A 25 2.32 -6.78 0.70
C THR A 25 3.05 -6.31 1.97
N PRO A 26 4.25 -6.83 2.28
CA PRO A 26 5.03 -6.36 3.42
C PRO A 26 5.35 -4.86 3.32
N PRO A 27 5.36 -4.10 4.44
CA PRO A 27 5.64 -2.67 4.42
C PRO A 27 7.00 -2.29 3.79
N GLY A 28 8.03 -3.12 4.00
CA GLY A 28 9.36 -2.88 3.41
C GLY A 28 9.37 -3.01 1.88
N GLU A 29 8.49 -3.84 1.32
CA GLU A 29 8.33 -3.96 -0.12
C GLU A 29 7.61 -2.75 -0.71
N VAL A 30 6.54 -2.28 -0.05
CA VAL A 30 5.89 -1.00 -0.41
C VAL A 30 6.86 0.17 -0.37
N ALA A 31 7.68 0.26 0.68
CA ALA A 31 8.69 1.32 0.79
C ALA A 31 9.71 1.28 -0.37
N ARG A 32 10.16 0.08 -0.77
CA ARG A 32 11.07 -0.09 -1.92
C ARG A 32 10.41 0.33 -3.24
N THR A 33 9.17 -0.09 -3.49
CA THR A 33 8.42 0.32 -4.69
C THR A 33 8.25 1.84 -4.75
N LEU A 34 7.83 2.48 -3.65
CA LEU A 34 7.67 3.94 -3.57
C LEU A 34 8.99 4.67 -3.83
N LEU A 35 10.12 4.17 -3.31
CA LEU A 35 11.44 4.75 -3.58
C LEU A 35 11.81 4.71 -5.07
N VAL A 36 11.49 3.62 -5.77
CA VAL A 36 11.75 3.51 -7.23
C VAL A 36 10.88 4.50 -7.99
N VAL A 37 9.57 4.53 -7.70
CA VAL A 37 8.63 5.45 -8.37
C VAL A 37 9.03 6.91 -8.13
N MET A 38 9.31 7.31 -6.89
CA MET A 38 9.63 8.70 -6.57
C MET A 38 10.99 9.16 -7.10
N ARG A 39 12.01 8.28 -7.12
CA ARG A 39 13.36 8.66 -7.56
C ARG A 39 13.53 8.60 -9.07
N ARG A 40 12.93 7.60 -9.73
CA ARG A 40 13.08 7.40 -11.18
C ARG A 40 11.91 7.94 -12.00
N GLY A 41 10.75 8.19 -11.38
CA GLY A 41 9.55 8.67 -12.09
C GLY A 41 8.95 7.66 -13.07
N SER A 42 9.27 6.36 -12.93
CA SER A 42 8.88 5.32 -13.87
C SER A 42 8.18 4.16 -13.18
N LEU A 43 6.93 3.92 -13.56
CA LEU A 43 6.16 2.74 -13.13
C LEU A 43 6.77 1.47 -13.71
N SER A 44 7.17 1.45 -14.98
CA SER A 44 7.81 0.28 -15.61
C SER A 44 9.10 -0.15 -14.91
N ALA A 45 9.92 0.81 -14.45
CA ALA A 45 11.10 0.48 -13.65
C ALA A 45 10.72 -0.10 -12.27
N ALA A 46 9.61 0.36 -11.68
CA ALA A 46 9.11 -0.21 -10.43
C ALA A 46 8.56 -1.62 -10.65
N GLU A 47 7.92 -1.90 -11.79
CA GLU A 47 7.50 -3.25 -12.17
C GLU A 47 8.70 -4.20 -12.31
N GLU A 48 9.74 -3.79 -13.03
CA GLU A 48 10.96 -4.59 -13.22
C GLU A 48 11.64 -4.93 -11.89
N VAL A 49 11.74 -3.95 -10.99
CA VAL A 49 12.45 -4.12 -9.70
C VAL A 49 11.63 -4.92 -8.69
N THR A 50 10.30 -4.82 -8.72
CA THR A 50 9.44 -5.34 -7.64
C THR A 50 8.57 -6.52 -8.07
N GLY A 51 8.44 -6.77 -9.37
CA GLY A 51 7.59 -7.81 -9.95
C GLY A 51 6.09 -7.51 -9.88
N HIS A 52 5.69 -6.35 -9.35
CA HIS A 52 4.30 -5.91 -9.34
C HIS A 52 3.95 -5.22 -10.64
N LYS A 53 2.73 -5.39 -11.13
CA LYS A 53 2.26 -4.65 -12.30
C LYS A 53 1.95 -3.20 -11.97
N ASP A 54 2.03 -2.32 -12.97
CA ASP A 54 1.75 -0.89 -12.86
C ASP A 54 0.34 -0.63 -12.32
N GLU A 55 -0.66 -1.40 -12.77
CA GLU A 55 -2.05 -1.36 -12.29
C GLU A 55 -2.20 -1.68 -10.79
N THR A 56 -1.22 -2.37 -10.20
CA THR A 56 -1.14 -2.65 -8.76
C THR A 56 -0.38 -1.55 -8.02
N ILE A 57 0.68 -1.01 -8.62
CA ILE A 57 1.52 0.05 -8.04
C ILE A 57 0.78 1.40 -8.05
N CYS A 58 0.07 1.68 -9.13
CA CYS A 58 -0.71 2.88 -9.38
C CYS A 58 -2.12 2.47 -9.89
N PRO A 59 -3.03 2.09 -8.98
CA PRO A 59 -4.41 1.78 -9.36
C PRO A 59 -5.13 3.03 -9.88
N ALA A 60 -6.18 2.82 -10.68
CA ALA A 60 -6.97 3.91 -11.28
C ALA A 60 -7.39 4.96 -10.24
N GLY A 61 -6.95 6.21 -10.44
CA GLY A 61 -7.25 7.36 -9.57
C GLY A 61 -6.28 7.57 -8.40
N ALA A 62 -5.19 6.79 -8.31
CA ALA A 62 -4.12 6.98 -7.32
C ALA A 62 -2.91 7.76 -7.88
N CYS A 63 -2.78 7.78 -9.21
CA CYS A 63 -2.01 8.73 -10.02
C CYS A 63 -2.92 9.13 -11.22
#